data_AF-A0A1A9ZKV9-F1
#
_entry.id   AF-A0A1A9ZKV9-F1
#
_cell.length_a   1.000
_cell.length_b   1.000
_cell.length_c   1.000
_cell.angle_alpha   90.00
_cell.angle_beta   90.00
_cell.angle_gamma   90.00
#
_symmetry.space_group_name_H-M   'P 1'
#
loop_
_entity.id
_entity.type
_entity.pdbx_description
1 polymer ?
#
loop_
_entity_poly.entity_id
_entity_poly.type
_entity_poly.pdbx_seq_one_letter_code
_entity_poly.pdbx_strand_id
1 'polypeptide(L)'
;MTNLKPEKIDENLNEEFKDDTTQTKSEKESSVGTYGESDEKADEGEKEEREAEKEAEAEAEKEKHVEEEEEGKVKRRFKLMPNATTISNDFPHLFPKVHKFLFNVVKDIEIEINRVGASFNYHPSVYYNKTFTSHSLYINYFIRKHLATKHDIELRDRRVEQVIEHSECFETGTNPKLKAAIEKHYKIFTDRNTKAIDISYSIKVVSLSHGISFREPVPETEFDAYYDNLVAIVKYLDSLVYNTVEINPKIDCEYFRAEPNIIFDGEVVFQIKVSKLKSLESNREVISRRKFVQLILYSFAYYKLTGKKILKFVIYNPLLNYEYIMELHDIDYERFEVALEKDVTAFQIKFPILYGNDDSDETGSDDKEKVDE
;
A
#
# COMPACT_ATOMS: atom_id res chain seq x y z
N MET A 1 -26.64 -17.80 -36.69
CA MET A 1 -27.20 -18.75 -35.71
C MET A 1 -26.13 -19.79 -35.44
N THR A 2 -25.39 -19.59 -34.36
CA THR A 2 -24.30 -20.47 -33.93
C THR A 2 -24.53 -20.71 -32.45
N ASN A 3 -24.93 -21.94 -32.13
CA ASN A 3 -25.20 -22.43 -30.78
C ASN A 3 -23.88 -22.51 -30.00
N LEU A 4 -23.71 -21.63 -29.01
CA LEU A 4 -22.75 -21.83 -27.93
C LEU A 4 -23.51 -22.43 -26.75
N LYS A 5 -23.13 -23.64 -26.36
CA LYS A 5 -23.59 -24.31 -25.14
C LYS A 5 -23.10 -23.50 -23.93
N PRO A 6 -23.91 -23.37 -22.86
CA PRO A 6 -23.42 -22.80 -21.61
C PRO A 6 -22.47 -23.80 -20.95
N GLU A 7 -21.27 -23.35 -20.60
CA GLU A 7 -20.40 -24.05 -19.66
C GLU A 7 -21.08 -24.07 -18.29
N LYS A 8 -21.15 -25.27 -17.71
CA LYS A 8 -21.68 -25.49 -16.37
C LYS A 8 -20.69 -24.91 -15.36
N ILE A 9 -21.21 -24.06 -14.50
CA ILE A 9 -20.54 -23.57 -13.30
C ILE A 9 -20.59 -24.70 -12.27
N ASP A 10 -19.44 -25.10 -11.74
CA ASP A 10 -19.36 -26.00 -10.58
C ASP A 10 -19.86 -25.26 -9.33
N GLU A 11 -21.05 -25.65 -8.88
CA GLU A 11 -21.51 -25.47 -7.52
C GLU A 11 -20.68 -26.41 -6.62
N ASN A 12 -19.66 -25.89 -5.93
CA ASN A 12 -19.06 -26.61 -4.80
C ASN A 12 -18.47 -25.63 -3.78
N LEU A 13 -19.36 -24.93 -3.08
CA LEU A 13 -19.12 -24.37 -1.75
C LEU A 13 -19.92 -25.20 -0.75
N ASN A 14 -19.56 -26.47 -0.58
CA ASN A 14 -20.00 -27.33 0.53
C ASN A 14 -19.14 -28.61 0.54
N GLU A 15 -17.97 -28.56 1.17
CA GLU A 15 -17.33 -29.78 1.68
C GLU A 15 -17.17 -29.65 3.21
N GLU A 16 -17.91 -30.51 3.91
CA GLU A 16 -17.74 -30.84 5.32
C GLU A 16 -16.34 -31.43 5.54
N PHE A 17 -15.56 -30.84 6.45
CA PHE A 17 -14.39 -31.52 7.00
C PHE A 17 -14.83 -32.40 8.17
N LYS A 18 -14.64 -33.71 7.98
CA LYS A 18 -14.79 -34.73 9.01
C LYS A 18 -13.60 -34.69 9.97
N ASP A 19 -13.92 -34.74 11.26
CA ASP A 19 -13.04 -35.16 12.34
C ASP A 19 -12.36 -36.48 11.99
N ASP A 20 -11.05 -36.58 12.22
CA ASP A 20 -10.45 -37.88 12.46
C ASP A 20 -9.46 -37.81 13.63
N THR A 21 -9.87 -38.50 14.68
CA THR A 21 -9.14 -38.71 15.92
C THR A 21 -8.24 -39.92 15.72
N THR A 22 -6.95 -39.81 16.01
CA THR A 22 -6.17 -41.02 16.34
C THR A 22 -5.20 -40.75 17.48
N GLN A 23 -5.43 -41.51 18.54
CA GLN A 23 -4.56 -41.74 19.68
C GLN A 23 -3.27 -42.44 19.24
N THR A 24 -2.16 -42.15 19.92
CA THR A 24 -1.32 -43.24 20.46
C THR A 24 -0.47 -42.78 21.64
N LYS A 25 -0.36 -43.70 22.61
CA LYS A 25 0.21 -43.58 23.95
C LYS A 25 1.72 -43.83 23.97
N SER A 26 2.35 -43.25 25.00
CA SER A 26 3.50 -43.69 25.81
C SER A 26 4.34 -44.89 25.35
N GLU A 27 5.67 -44.76 25.49
CA GLU A 27 6.42 -45.53 26.49
C GLU A 27 7.82 -44.96 26.70
N LYS A 28 8.31 -45.15 27.92
CA LYS A 28 9.54 -44.63 28.53
C LYS A 28 10.34 -45.85 29.00
N GLU A 29 11.66 -45.67 29.15
CA GLU A 29 12.64 -46.60 29.75
C GLU A 29 13.08 -47.77 28.86
N SER A 30 14.29 -48.30 28.88
CA SER A 30 15.58 -48.02 29.55
C SER A 30 16.60 -49.01 28.95
N SER A 31 17.89 -48.66 28.89
CA SER A 31 19.00 -49.61 29.05
C SER A 31 20.32 -48.84 29.18
N VAL A 32 20.94 -48.84 30.36
CA VAL A 32 22.13 -49.65 30.75
C VAL A 32 23.44 -49.15 30.11
N GLY A 33 24.42 -48.80 30.95
CA GLY A 33 25.79 -48.53 30.51
C GLY A 33 26.68 -47.88 31.57
N THR A 34 27.29 -48.73 32.40
CA THR A 34 28.17 -48.51 33.55
C THR A 34 29.61 -48.08 33.13
N TYR A 35 30.16 -47.06 33.80
CA TYR A 35 31.56 -46.80 34.24
C TYR A 35 32.81 -47.09 33.36
N GLY A 36 33.73 -46.11 33.33
CA GLY A 36 35.16 -46.21 32.99
C GLY A 36 35.71 -44.85 32.52
N GLU A 37 36.09 -43.95 33.43
CA GLU A 37 37.47 -43.64 33.87
C GLU A 37 38.41 -43.04 32.79
N SER A 38 38.87 -41.81 33.09
CA SER A 38 40.09 -41.09 32.68
C SER A 38 40.43 -40.95 31.18
N ASP A 39 40.46 -39.70 30.69
CA ASP A 39 41.76 -39.01 30.57
C ASP A 39 41.61 -37.52 30.22
N GLU A 40 42.55 -36.76 30.77
CA GLU A 40 42.69 -35.31 30.71
C GLU A 40 42.99 -34.78 29.30
N LYS A 41 42.63 -33.49 29.10
CA LYS A 41 43.12 -32.50 28.12
C LYS A 41 42.27 -32.27 26.87
N ALA A 42 41.36 -31.30 26.96
CA ALA A 42 41.08 -30.31 25.93
C ALA A 42 40.04 -29.29 26.45
N ASP A 43 40.41 -28.39 27.38
CA ASP A 43 39.47 -27.46 28.03
C ASP A 43 39.86 -25.97 27.85
N GLU A 44 40.52 -25.63 26.74
CA GLU A 44 40.82 -24.22 26.41
C GLU A 44 40.31 -23.79 25.02
N GLY A 45 40.10 -24.72 24.07
CA GLY A 45 39.61 -24.38 22.72
C GLY A 45 38.10 -24.16 22.60
N GLU A 46 37.27 -24.95 23.29
CA GLU A 46 35.79 -24.84 23.21
C GLU A 46 35.23 -23.60 23.93
N LYS A 47 36.04 -22.95 24.77
CA LYS A 47 35.63 -21.77 25.54
C LYS A 47 35.78 -20.48 24.73
N GLU A 48 36.83 -20.37 23.94
CA GLU A 48 37.06 -19.23 23.04
C GLU A 48 36.08 -19.23 21.85
N GLU A 49 35.71 -20.40 21.32
CA GLU A 49 34.74 -20.51 20.21
C GLU A 49 33.32 -20.09 20.64
N ARG A 50 32.92 -20.43 21.87
CA ARG A 50 31.62 -20.01 22.46
C ARG A 50 31.57 -18.55 22.90
N GLU A 51 32.70 -17.94 23.23
CA GLU A 51 32.76 -16.51 23.54
C GLU A 51 32.73 -15.68 22.25
N ALA A 52 33.40 -16.14 21.19
CA ALA A 52 33.34 -15.51 19.86
C ALA A 52 31.95 -15.61 19.20
N GLU A 53 31.25 -16.75 19.32
CA GLU A 53 29.85 -16.87 18.84
C GLU A 53 28.89 -15.94 19.60
N LYS A 54 29.09 -15.77 20.91
CA LYS A 54 28.26 -14.85 21.72
C LYS A 54 28.56 -13.38 21.45
N GLU A 55 29.81 -13.01 21.17
CA GLU A 55 30.16 -11.65 20.75
C GLU A 55 29.62 -11.36 19.34
N ALA A 56 29.65 -12.33 18.43
CA ALA A 56 29.07 -12.18 17.08
C ALA A 56 27.53 -12.09 17.11
N GLU A 57 26.84 -12.87 17.96
CA GLU A 57 25.39 -12.73 18.16
C GLU A 57 25.03 -11.39 18.83
N ALA A 58 25.84 -10.92 19.79
CA ALA A 58 25.61 -9.63 20.45
C ALA A 58 25.91 -8.43 19.54
N GLU A 59 26.85 -8.54 18.59
CA GLU A 59 27.07 -7.54 17.54
C GLU A 59 25.97 -7.58 16.47
N ALA A 60 25.50 -8.76 16.07
CA ALA A 60 24.37 -8.90 15.14
C ALA A 60 23.04 -8.42 15.74
N GLU A 61 22.81 -8.60 17.05
CA GLU A 61 21.68 -8.01 17.76
C GLU A 61 21.80 -6.49 17.90
N LYS A 62 23.01 -5.95 18.10
CA LYS A 62 23.23 -4.50 18.10
C LYS A 62 23.05 -3.89 16.72
N GLU A 63 23.50 -4.55 15.65
CA GLU A 63 23.28 -4.09 14.27
C GLU A 63 21.78 -4.17 13.89
N LYS A 64 21.06 -5.23 14.29
CA LYS A 64 19.60 -5.28 14.16
C LYS A 64 18.88 -4.20 14.96
N HIS A 65 19.34 -3.91 16.18
CA HIS A 65 18.74 -2.87 17.03
C HIS A 65 19.07 -1.45 16.53
N VAL A 66 20.16 -1.29 15.74
CA VAL A 66 20.51 -0.05 15.04
C VAL A 66 19.71 0.10 13.74
N GLU A 67 19.51 -0.97 12.96
CA GLU A 67 18.64 -0.95 11.77
C GLU A 67 17.16 -0.72 12.12
N GLU A 68 16.65 -1.34 13.19
CA GLU A 68 15.28 -1.09 13.69
C GLU A 68 15.13 0.32 14.30
N GLU A 69 16.19 0.89 14.89
CA GLU A 69 16.18 2.28 15.34
C GLU A 69 16.27 3.28 14.17
N GLU A 70 16.98 2.98 13.08
CA GLU A 70 17.06 3.86 11.90
C GLU A 70 15.79 3.82 11.05
N GLU A 71 15.16 2.65 10.85
CA GLU A 71 13.82 2.58 10.23
C GLU A 71 12.73 3.25 11.11
N GLY A 72 12.98 3.38 12.42
CA GLY A 72 12.11 4.05 13.38
C GLY A 72 12.30 5.57 13.56
N LYS A 73 13.40 6.16 13.04
CA LYS A 73 13.84 7.53 13.40
C LYS A 73 13.46 8.64 12.41
N VAL A 74 12.30 8.57 11.76
CA VAL A 74 11.60 9.85 11.47
C VAL A 74 11.05 10.33 12.81
N LYS A 75 11.84 11.13 13.54
CA LYS A 75 11.38 11.83 14.76
C LYS A 75 10.07 12.52 14.42
N ARG A 76 8.94 11.96 14.86
CA ARG A 76 7.60 12.48 14.55
C ARG A 76 7.45 13.83 15.24
N ARG A 77 7.80 14.90 14.52
CA ARG A 77 7.65 16.29 14.96
C ARG A 77 6.19 16.66 15.27
N PHE A 78 5.27 15.88 14.71
CA PHE A 78 3.85 16.18 14.60
C PHE A 78 3.00 15.00 15.12
N LYS A 79 2.09 15.26 16.07
CA LYS A 79 1.15 14.25 16.61
C LYS A 79 0.17 13.73 15.55
N LEU A 80 -0.39 14.64 14.76
CA LEU A 80 -1.25 14.33 13.61
C LEU A 80 -0.50 14.65 12.32
N MET A 81 -0.23 13.61 11.52
CA MET A 81 0.47 13.73 10.26
C MET A 81 -0.52 13.56 9.10
N PRO A 82 -0.84 14.63 8.33
CA PRO A 82 -1.72 14.50 7.18
C PRO A 82 -1.08 13.59 6.13
N ASN A 83 -1.88 13.02 5.23
CA ASN A 83 -1.34 12.34 4.05
C ASN A 83 -1.26 13.33 2.85
N ALA A 84 -0.46 13.01 1.84
CA ALA A 84 -0.32 13.86 0.65
C ALA A 84 -1.65 14.08 -0.10
N THR A 85 -2.57 13.11 -0.07
CA THR A 85 -3.93 13.23 -0.65
C THR A 85 -4.75 14.29 0.08
N THR A 86 -4.67 14.35 1.40
CA THR A 86 -5.33 15.33 2.26
C THR A 86 -4.85 16.75 1.96
N ILE A 87 -3.54 16.92 1.80
CA ILE A 87 -2.95 18.23 1.44
C ILE A 87 -3.37 18.67 0.04
N SER A 88 -3.38 17.75 -0.93
CA SER A 88 -3.57 18.08 -2.35
C SER A 88 -5.02 18.09 -2.82
N ASN A 89 -5.87 17.21 -2.30
CA ASN A 89 -7.22 16.95 -2.82
C ASN A 89 -8.31 17.11 -1.75
N ASP A 90 -8.20 16.45 -0.60
CA ASP A 90 -9.34 16.34 0.33
C ASP A 90 -9.60 17.66 1.06
N PHE A 91 -8.55 18.29 1.58
CA PHE A 91 -8.65 19.52 2.38
C PHE A 91 -7.62 20.59 2.01
N PRO A 92 -7.47 20.97 0.72
CA PRO A 92 -6.44 21.92 0.28
C PRO A 92 -6.59 23.32 0.91
N HIS A 93 -7.80 23.68 1.36
CA HIS A 93 -8.06 24.95 2.05
C HIS A 93 -7.43 25.02 3.45
N LEU A 94 -7.10 23.88 4.06
CA LEU A 94 -6.33 23.81 5.31
C LEU A 94 -4.84 24.05 5.10
N PHE A 95 -4.37 23.99 3.85
CA PHE A 95 -2.96 24.17 3.47
C PHE A 95 -2.78 25.29 2.43
N PRO A 96 -3.21 26.54 2.74
CA PRO A 96 -3.28 27.61 1.76
C PRO A 96 -1.91 28.08 1.24
N LYS A 97 -0.85 28.05 2.05
CA LYS A 97 0.50 28.45 1.64
C LYS A 97 1.13 27.39 0.75
N VAL A 98 0.98 26.12 1.14
CA VAL A 98 1.41 24.96 0.36
C VAL A 98 0.71 24.95 -1.00
N HIS A 99 -0.62 25.09 -1.02
CA HIS A 99 -1.39 25.12 -2.25
C HIS A 99 -1.01 26.31 -3.14
N LYS A 100 -0.81 27.50 -2.56
CA LYS A 100 -0.33 28.67 -3.32
C LYS A 100 1.05 28.44 -3.93
N PHE A 101 1.99 27.84 -3.19
CA PHE A 101 3.31 27.50 -3.70
C PHE A 101 3.20 26.52 -4.87
N LEU A 102 2.54 25.38 -4.67
CA LEU A 102 2.43 24.32 -5.68
C LEU A 102 1.70 24.80 -6.93
N PHE A 103 0.65 25.61 -6.80
CA PHE A 103 -0.03 26.20 -7.95
C PHE A 103 0.89 27.13 -8.74
N ASN A 104 1.74 27.91 -8.07
CA ASN A 104 2.71 28.78 -8.73
C ASN A 104 3.83 28.00 -9.43
N VAL A 105 4.19 26.82 -8.93
CA VAL A 105 5.16 25.93 -9.59
C VAL A 105 4.59 25.40 -10.91
N VAL A 106 3.31 24.98 -10.92
CA VAL A 106 2.74 24.28 -12.08
C VAL A 106 2.04 25.19 -13.09
N LYS A 107 1.67 26.44 -12.74
CA LYS A 107 0.72 27.27 -13.51
C LYS A 107 1.07 27.43 -15.00
N ASP A 108 2.35 27.54 -15.33
CA ASP A 108 2.84 27.88 -16.66
C ASP A 108 3.45 26.67 -17.38
N ILE A 109 3.43 25.49 -16.74
CA ILE A 109 4.04 24.27 -17.26
C ILE A 109 3.12 23.61 -18.27
N GLU A 110 3.65 23.23 -19.43
CA GLU A 110 2.91 22.47 -20.43
C GLU A 110 2.73 21.01 -19.98
N ILE A 111 1.57 20.43 -20.27
CA ILE A 111 1.32 19.01 -20.02
C ILE A 111 1.37 18.31 -21.36
N GLU A 112 2.37 17.45 -21.54
CA GLU A 112 2.45 16.56 -22.70
C GLU A 112 1.39 15.45 -22.56
N ILE A 113 0.63 15.20 -23.63
CA ILE A 113 -0.46 14.22 -23.63
C ILE A 113 -0.18 13.19 -24.72
N ASN A 114 0.23 12.00 -24.31
CA ASN A 114 0.60 10.92 -25.22
C ASN A 114 -0.47 9.85 -25.23
N ARG A 115 -0.95 9.49 -26.42
CA ARG A 115 -1.83 8.33 -26.58
C ARG A 115 -0.97 7.10 -26.81
N VAL A 116 -0.88 6.25 -25.80
CA VAL A 116 -0.01 5.07 -25.78
C VAL A 116 -0.71 3.78 -26.24
N GLY A 117 -1.99 3.88 -26.62
CA GLY A 117 -2.77 2.73 -27.08
C GLY A 117 -4.24 3.02 -27.39
N ALA A 118 -4.99 1.94 -27.63
CA ALA A 118 -6.43 2.00 -27.87
C ALA A 118 -7.20 2.29 -26.57
N SER A 119 -8.32 3.00 -26.64
CA SER A 119 -9.18 3.22 -25.47
C SER A 119 -10.14 2.05 -25.26
N PHE A 120 -10.40 1.67 -24.02
CA PHE A 120 -11.25 0.53 -23.66
C PHE A 120 -12.49 0.94 -22.90
N ASN A 121 -13.56 0.15 -23.02
CA ASN A 121 -14.76 0.26 -22.19
C ASN A 121 -14.62 -0.54 -20.90
N TYR A 122 -15.31 -0.09 -19.84
CA TYR A 122 -15.51 -0.95 -18.69
C TYR A 122 -16.36 -2.17 -19.10
N HIS A 123 -16.16 -3.28 -18.40
CA HIS A 123 -17.07 -4.41 -18.51
C HIS A 123 -18.47 -3.99 -18.01
N PRO A 124 -19.58 -4.52 -18.58
CA PRO A 124 -20.93 -4.18 -18.12
C PRO A 124 -21.16 -4.41 -16.63
N SER A 125 -20.52 -5.42 -16.03
CA SER A 125 -20.61 -5.67 -14.58
C SER A 125 -20.15 -4.46 -13.74
N VAL A 126 -19.16 -3.68 -14.21
CA VAL A 126 -18.71 -2.46 -13.52
C VAL A 126 -19.79 -1.39 -13.51
N TYR A 127 -20.50 -1.21 -14.63
CA TYR A 127 -21.58 -0.23 -14.75
C TYR A 127 -22.81 -0.62 -13.94
N TYR A 128 -23.27 -1.87 -14.10
CA TYR A 128 -24.48 -2.36 -13.44
C TYR A 128 -24.32 -2.42 -11.92
N ASN A 129 -23.13 -2.79 -11.44
CA ASN A 129 -22.85 -2.94 -10.02
C ASN A 129 -22.24 -1.67 -9.40
N LYS A 130 -22.03 -0.61 -10.20
CA LYS A 130 -21.44 0.67 -9.77
C LYS A 130 -20.07 0.52 -9.09
N THR A 131 -19.28 -0.48 -9.46
CA THR A 131 -18.00 -0.85 -8.83
C THR A 131 -16.79 -0.12 -9.44
N PHE A 132 -16.96 1.13 -9.88
CA PHE A 132 -15.90 1.88 -10.56
C PHE A 132 -14.64 2.06 -9.71
N THR A 133 -14.79 2.34 -8.42
CA THR A 133 -13.67 2.49 -7.48
C THR A 133 -12.92 1.17 -7.31
N SER A 134 -13.63 0.08 -7.03
CA SER A 134 -13.04 -1.25 -6.86
C SER A 134 -12.35 -1.74 -8.13
N HIS A 135 -12.94 -1.51 -9.31
CA HIS A 135 -12.28 -1.79 -10.59
C HIS A 135 -11.01 -0.95 -10.77
N SER A 136 -11.03 0.32 -10.36
CA SER A 136 -9.84 1.19 -10.45
C SER A 136 -8.71 0.72 -9.55
N LEU A 137 -9.04 0.26 -8.33
CA LEU A 137 -8.09 -0.35 -7.40
C LEU A 137 -7.54 -1.66 -7.96
N TYR A 138 -8.39 -2.54 -8.48
CA TYR A 138 -7.98 -3.77 -9.15
C TYR A 138 -6.96 -3.53 -10.27
N ILE A 139 -7.21 -2.57 -11.18
CA ILE A 139 -6.25 -2.23 -12.25
C ILE A 139 -4.94 -1.69 -11.68
N ASN A 140 -4.98 -0.92 -10.59
CA ASN A 140 -3.77 -0.45 -9.92
C ASN A 140 -2.93 -1.64 -9.39
N TYR A 141 -3.55 -2.58 -8.68
CA TYR A 141 -2.86 -3.79 -8.18
C TYR A 141 -2.38 -4.68 -9.32
N PHE A 142 -3.12 -4.77 -10.43
CA PHE A 142 -2.71 -5.51 -11.62
C PHE A 142 -1.41 -4.94 -12.21
N ILE A 143 -1.34 -3.61 -12.37
CA ILE A 143 -0.13 -2.94 -12.88
C ILE A 143 1.04 -3.14 -11.92
N ARG A 144 0.82 -3.01 -10.60
CA ARG A 144 1.86 -3.27 -9.59
C ARG A 144 2.39 -4.69 -9.68
N LYS A 145 1.51 -5.69 -9.75
CA LYS A 145 1.94 -7.09 -9.89
C LYS A 145 2.77 -7.31 -11.16
N HIS A 146 2.33 -6.75 -12.28
CA HIS A 146 3.04 -6.89 -13.55
C HIS A 146 4.45 -6.29 -13.48
N LEU A 147 4.56 -5.06 -12.98
CA LEU A 147 5.86 -4.40 -12.82
C LEU A 147 6.76 -5.12 -11.81
N ALA A 148 6.19 -5.64 -10.73
CA ALA A 148 6.96 -6.40 -9.74
C ALA A 148 7.63 -7.64 -10.38
N THR A 149 6.85 -8.41 -11.14
CA THR A 149 7.37 -9.58 -11.87
C THR A 149 8.35 -9.18 -12.98
N LYS A 150 8.09 -8.10 -13.74
CA LYS A 150 9.00 -7.64 -14.82
C LYS A 150 10.39 -7.26 -14.29
N HIS A 151 10.45 -6.64 -13.12
CA HIS A 151 11.70 -6.14 -12.54
C HIS A 151 12.28 -7.04 -11.44
N ASP A 152 11.70 -8.24 -11.23
CA ASP A 152 12.09 -9.19 -10.17
C ASP A 152 12.22 -8.56 -8.78
N ILE A 153 11.24 -7.72 -8.42
CA ILE A 153 11.18 -7.10 -7.10
C ILE A 153 10.15 -7.78 -6.21
N GLU A 154 10.43 -7.77 -4.91
CA GLU A 154 9.48 -8.23 -3.92
C GLU A 154 8.26 -7.32 -3.87
N LEU A 155 7.08 -7.92 -3.97
CA LEU A 155 5.83 -7.21 -3.85
C LEU A 155 5.30 -7.33 -2.43
N ARG A 156 5.15 -6.19 -1.76
CA ARG A 156 4.58 -6.11 -0.41
C ARG A 156 3.53 -5.00 -0.36
N ASP A 157 2.43 -5.25 0.34
CA ASP A 157 1.37 -4.26 0.56
C ASP A 157 0.97 -4.21 2.04
N ARG A 158 1.47 -3.18 2.72
CA ARG A 158 1.23 -2.93 4.15
C ARG A 158 -0.26 -2.74 4.48
N ARG A 159 -1.09 -2.31 3.54
CA ARG A 159 -2.54 -2.16 3.77
C ARG A 159 -3.19 -3.54 3.84
N VAL A 160 -2.78 -4.46 2.97
CA VAL A 160 -3.24 -5.86 3.01
C VAL A 160 -2.83 -6.51 4.34
N GLU A 161 -1.57 -6.35 4.73
CA GLU A 161 -1.04 -6.85 6.00
C GLU A 161 -1.84 -6.32 7.20
N GLN A 162 -2.08 -5.02 7.27
CA GLN A 162 -2.89 -4.41 8.33
C GLN A 162 -4.33 -4.94 8.38
N VAL A 163 -4.98 -5.14 7.23
CA VAL A 163 -6.35 -5.67 7.16
C VAL A 163 -6.43 -7.14 7.62
N ILE A 164 -5.33 -7.89 7.51
CA ILE A 164 -5.22 -9.28 7.98
C ILE A 164 -4.85 -9.32 9.48
N GLU A 165 -3.79 -8.61 9.88
CA GLU A 165 -3.19 -8.63 11.21
C GLU A 165 -4.10 -7.96 12.26
N HIS A 166 -4.67 -6.82 11.91
CA HIS A 166 -5.56 -6.02 12.78
C HIS A 166 -7.02 -6.12 12.31
N SER A 167 -7.46 -7.33 11.96
CA SER A 167 -8.78 -7.56 11.38
C SER A 167 -9.93 -7.06 12.25
N GLU A 168 -9.79 -7.06 13.58
CA GLU A 168 -10.77 -6.52 14.53
C GLU A 168 -11.07 -5.04 14.28
N CYS A 169 -10.12 -4.31 13.71
CA CYS A 169 -10.32 -2.94 13.35
C CYS A 169 -11.18 -2.81 12.09
N PHE A 170 -11.37 -3.83 11.24
CA PHE A 170 -11.99 -3.71 9.91
C PHE A 170 -13.18 -4.67 9.69
N GLU A 171 -13.83 -4.59 8.52
CA GLU A 171 -14.92 -5.52 8.13
C GLU A 171 -14.43 -6.98 8.08
N THR A 172 -13.14 -7.22 7.88
CA THR A 172 -12.54 -8.56 7.95
C THR A 172 -12.64 -9.21 9.33
N GLY A 173 -12.77 -8.42 10.40
CA GLY A 173 -12.96 -8.91 11.76
C GLY A 173 -14.36 -9.51 11.99
N THR A 174 -15.37 -8.97 11.31
CA THR A 174 -16.74 -9.50 11.35
C THR A 174 -17.04 -10.49 10.23
N ASN A 175 -16.13 -10.63 9.25
CA ASN A 175 -16.25 -11.55 8.12
C ASN A 175 -15.01 -12.47 7.97
N PRO A 176 -14.97 -13.62 8.70
CA PRO A 176 -13.83 -14.54 8.65
C PRO A 176 -13.55 -15.14 7.27
N LYS A 177 -14.59 -15.34 6.45
CA LYS A 177 -14.43 -15.86 5.08
C LYS A 177 -13.67 -14.87 4.20
N LEU A 178 -14.00 -13.58 4.30
CA LEU A 178 -13.30 -12.53 3.59
C LEU A 178 -11.84 -12.43 4.04
N LYS A 179 -11.59 -12.48 5.36
CA LYS A 179 -10.21 -12.48 5.91
C LYS A 179 -9.39 -13.64 5.32
N ALA A 180 -9.91 -14.86 5.39
CA ALA A 180 -9.23 -16.05 4.88
C ALA A 180 -8.98 -15.97 3.36
N ALA A 181 -9.94 -15.42 2.60
CA ALA A 181 -9.78 -15.21 1.17
C ALA A 181 -8.65 -14.20 0.87
N ILE A 182 -8.65 -13.04 1.54
CA ILE A 182 -7.59 -12.03 1.37
C ILE A 182 -6.22 -12.61 1.72
N GLU A 183 -6.11 -13.32 2.85
CA GLU A 183 -4.84 -13.94 3.27
C GLU A 183 -4.32 -14.97 2.25
N LYS A 184 -5.19 -15.87 1.78
CA LYS A 184 -4.85 -16.86 0.75
C LYS A 184 -4.38 -16.21 -0.54
N HIS A 185 -5.15 -15.23 -1.04
CA HIS A 185 -4.86 -14.60 -2.32
C HIS A 185 -3.68 -13.62 -2.23
N TYR A 186 -3.38 -13.06 -1.05
CA TYR A 186 -2.19 -12.24 -0.85
C TYR A 186 -0.91 -13.06 -1.03
N LYS A 187 -0.85 -14.29 -0.50
CA LYS A 187 0.29 -15.21 -0.73
C LYS A 187 0.54 -15.49 -2.22
N ILE A 188 -0.53 -15.65 -3.01
CA ILE A 188 -0.45 -15.84 -4.47
C ILE A 188 0.01 -14.56 -5.16
N PHE A 189 -0.48 -13.40 -4.72
CA PHE A 189 -0.15 -12.10 -5.26
C PHE A 189 1.33 -11.73 -5.05
N THR A 190 1.89 -12.03 -3.86
CA THR A 190 3.28 -11.71 -3.54
C THR A 190 4.29 -12.72 -4.09
N ASP A 191 3.85 -13.93 -4.48
CA ASP A 191 4.72 -14.94 -5.11
C ASP A 191 5.34 -14.43 -6.43
N ARG A 192 6.66 -14.34 -6.49
CA ARG A 192 7.41 -13.83 -7.66
C ARG A 192 7.22 -14.69 -8.91
N ASN A 193 6.84 -15.96 -8.77
CA ASN A 193 6.68 -16.90 -9.88
C ASN A 193 5.33 -16.75 -10.60
N THR A 194 4.37 -16.02 -10.03
CA THR A 194 3.07 -15.79 -10.67
C THR A 194 3.10 -14.52 -11.52
N LYS A 195 2.46 -14.56 -12.69
CA LYS A 195 2.29 -13.38 -13.57
C LYS A 195 0.93 -12.76 -13.35
N ALA A 196 0.85 -11.43 -13.46
CA ALA A 196 -0.39 -10.68 -13.22
C ALA A 196 -1.58 -11.20 -14.03
N ILE A 197 -1.34 -11.55 -15.31
CA ILE A 197 -2.38 -12.03 -16.23
C ILE A 197 -2.97 -13.39 -15.82
N ASP A 198 -2.18 -14.24 -15.17
CA ASP A 198 -2.55 -15.60 -14.78
C ASP A 198 -3.31 -15.64 -13.45
N ILE A 199 -3.17 -14.61 -12.61
CA ILE A 199 -3.76 -14.53 -11.27
C ILE A 199 -4.75 -13.38 -11.10
N SER A 200 -5.43 -13.01 -12.19
CA SER A 200 -6.38 -11.87 -12.24
C SER A 200 -7.41 -11.89 -11.10
N TYR A 201 -7.96 -13.07 -10.75
CA TYR A 201 -8.89 -13.21 -9.64
C TYR A 201 -8.24 -12.92 -8.27
N SER A 202 -7.05 -13.46 -8.01
CA SER A 202 -6.31 -13.19 -6.77
C SER A 202 -6.03 -11.70 -6.61
N ILE A 203 -5.65 -11.02 -7.69
CA ILE A 203 -5.43 -9.56 -7.69
C ILE A 203 -6.73 -8.82 -7.34
N LYS A 204 -7.87 -9.26 -7.89
CA LYS A 204 -9.19 -8.68 -7.57
C LYS A 204 -9.49 -8.77 -6.07
N VAL A 205 -9.34 -9.95 -5.47
CA VAL A 205 -9.56 -10.18 -4.03
C VAL A 205 -8.61 -9.33 -3.18
N VAL A 206 -7.31 -9.35 -3.48
CA VAL A 206 -6.31 -8.58 -2.72
C VAL A 206 -6.55 -7.08 -2.81
N SER A 207 -6.98 -6.57 -3.97
CA SER A 207 -7.28 -5.14 -4.15
C SER A 207 -8.41 -4.60 -3.26
N LEU A 208 -9.29 -5.47 -2.75
CA LEU A 208 -10.36 -5.08 -1.82
C LEU A 208 -9.80 -4.56 -0.50
N SER A 209 -8.64 -5.07 -0.05
CA SER A 209 -7.97 -4.60 1.16
C SER A 209 -7.74 -3.08 1.16
N HIS A 210 -7.50 -2.49 -0.02
CA HIS A 210 -7.32 -1.05 -0.14
C HIS A 210 -8.59 -0.31 0.28
N GLY A 211 -9.75 -0.67 -0.28
CA GLY A 211 -11.03 -0.07 0.10
C GLY A 211 -11.34 -0.29 1.59
N ILE A 212 -11.13 -1.52 2.07
CA ILE A 212 -11.35 -1.89 3.49
C ILE A 212 -10.51 -1.02 4.42
N SER A 213 -9.23 -0.77 4.09
CA SER A 213 -8.34 0.07 4.90
C SER A 213 -8.83 1.51 5.03
N PHE A 214 -9.60 2.00 4.04
CA PHE A 214 -10.25 3.31 4.03
C PHE A 214 -11.72 3.29 4.47
N ARG A 215 -12.21 2.16 5.00
CA ARG A 215 -13.61 1.98 5.42
C ARG A 215 -14.61 2.06 4.28
N GLU A 216 -14.17 1.80 3.05
CA GLU A 216 -15.08 1.65 1.93
C GLU A 216 -15.77 0.28 2.00
N PRO A 217 -17.07 0.20 1.69
CA PRO A 217 -17.78 -1.08 1.65
C PRO A 217 -17.18 -2.04 0.62
N VAL A 218 -17.11 -3.33 0.97
CA VAL A 218 -16.77 -4.37 0.01
C VAL A 218 -17.93 -4.52 -1.00
N PRO A 219 -17.67 -4.58 -2.32
CA PRO A 219 -18.71 -4.82 -3.30
C PRO A 219 -19.46 -6.14 -3.04
N GLU A 220 -20.79 -6.08 -2.99
CA GLU A 220 -21.64 -7.26 -2.83
C GLU A 220 -21.65 -8.17 -4.08
N THR A 221 -21.25 -7.63 -5.23
CA THR A 221 -21.29 -8.30 -6.53
C THR A 221 -19.94 -8.21 -7.22
N GLU A 222 -19.65 -9.24 -8.02
CA GLU A 222 -18.41 -9.29 -8.78
C GLU A 222 -18.36 -8.22 -9.88
N PHE A 223 -17.15 -7.84 -10.25
CA PHE A 223 -16.86 -6.92 -11.33
C PHE A 223 -15.70 -7.44 -12.17
N ASP A 224 -15.70 -7.17 -13.46
CA ASP A 224 -14.73 -7.77 -14.39
C ASP A 224 -14.00 -6.74 -15.22
N ALA A 225 -12.88 -7.19 -15.79
CA ALA A 225 -12.17 -6.50 -16.84
C ALA A 225 -12.01 -7.44 -18.03
N TYR A 226 -12.09 -6.88 -19.24
CA TYR A 226 -11.81 -7.66 -20.45
C TYR A 226 -10.33 -8.06 -20.48
N TYR A 227 -10.07 -9.32 -20.80
CA TYR A 227 -8.71 -9.87 -20.93
C TYR A 227 -7.85 -9.05 -21.90
N ASP A 228 -8.40 -8.67 -23.05
CA ASP A 228 -7.69 -7.86 -24.05
C ASP A 228 -7.25 -6.49 -23.52
N ASN A 229 -8.02 -5.89 -22.60
CA ASN A 229 -7.63 -4.64 -21.95
C ASN A 229 -6.38 -4.87 -21.08
N LEU A 230 -6.36 -5.97 -20.31
CA LEU A 230 -5.24 -6.33 -19.44
C LEU A 230 -3.97 -6.61 -20.26
N VAL A 231 -4.09 -7.35 -21.37
CA VAL A 231 -2.97 -7.62 -22.29
C VAL A 231 -2.43 -6.33 -22.89
N ALA A 232 -3.28 -5.38 -23.26
CA ALA A 232 -2.83 -4.10 -23.80
C ALA A 232 -2.11 -3.24 -22.75
N ILE A 233 -2.58 -3.24 -21.50
CA ILE A 233 -1.88 -2.61 -20.37
C ILE A 233 -0.49 -3.23 -20.20
N VAL A 234 -0.39 -4.56 -20.18
CA VAL A 234 0.89 -5.29 -20.09
C VAL A 234 1.84 -4.88 -21.21
N LYS A 235 1.40 -4.89 -22.47
CA LYS A 235 2.23 -4.51 -23.63
C LYS A 235 2.79 -3.09 -23.49
N TYR A 236 1.99 -2.16 -23.00
CA TYR A 236 2.42 -0.80 -22.77
C TYR A 236 3.47 -0.74 -21.64
N LEU A 237 3.22 -1.38 -20.49
CA LEU A 237 4.19 -1.43 -19.39
C LEU A 237 5.50 -2.11 -19.78
N ASP A 238 5.46 -3.13 -20.64
CA ASP A 238 6.63 -3.80 -21.17
C ASP A 238 7.47 -2.87 -22.05
N SER A 239 6.83 -1.93 -22.76
CA SER A 239 7.51 -0.93 -23.59
C SER A 239 8.23 0.17 -22.81
N LEU A 240 7.97 0.30 -21.50
CA LEU A 240 8.67 1.26 -20.65
C LEU A 240 10.13 0.83 -20.45
N VAL A 241 11.06 1.77 -20.66
CA VAL A 241 12.51 1.56 -20.69
C VAL A 241 13.23 1.91 -19.38
N TYR A 242 12.49 1.96 -18.27
CA TYR A 242 13.06 2.21 -16.94
C TYR A 242 13.82 0.98 -16.42
N ASN A 243 14.88 1.18 -15.64
CA ASN A 243 15.74 0.10 -15.16
C ASN A 243 15.28 -0.43 -13.80
N THR A 244 14.99 0.47 -12.86
CA THR A 244 14.53 0.15 -11.51
C THR A 244 13.11 0.66 -11.28
N VAL A 245 12.40 -0.02 -10.39
CA VAL A 245 11.05 0.35 -10.00
C VAL A 245 10.87 0.16 -8.50
N GLU A 246 10.33 1.18 -7.84
CA GLU A 246 9.84 1.11 -6.46
C GLU A 246 8.31 1.07 -6.52
N ILE A 247 7.69 0.03 -5.95
CA ILE A 247 6.24 -0.18 -6.01
C ILE A 247 5.59 0.10 -4.67
N ASN A 248 4.63 1.03 -4.67
CA ASN A 248 3.91 1.52 -3.50
C ASN A 248 4.87 1.84 -2.33
N PRO A 249 5.99 2.56 -2.56
CA PRO A 249 6.96 2.81 -1.51
C PRO A 249 6.34 3.72 -0.46
N LYS A 250 6.68 3.46 0.81
CA LYS A 250 6.29 4.35 1.92
C LYS A 250 7.41 5.35 2.14
N ILE A 251 7.21 6.57 1.63
CA ILE A 251 8.20 7.64 1.63
C ILE A 251 7.74 8.79 2.54
N ASP A 252 7.16 8.44 3.70
CA ASP A 252 6.72 9.41 4.70
C ASP A 252 7.88 10.35 5.07
N CYS A 253 7.57 11.64 5.26
CA CYS A 253 8.53 12.62 5.75
C CYS A 253 8.03 13.26 7.04
N GLU A 254 8.85 14.11 7.65
CA GLU A 254 8.52 14.78 8.92
C GLU A 254 7.26 15.66 8.89
N TYR A 255 6.69 15.94 7.71
CA TYR A 255 5.50 16.79 7.51
C TYR A 255 4.23 16.03 7.15
N PHE A 256 4.33 14.94 6.38
CA PHE A 256 3.17 14.21 5.85
C PHE A 256 3.50 12.77 5.45
N ARG A 257 2.45 11.95 5.35
CA ARG A 257 2.53 10.58 4.81
C ARG A 257 2.46 10.56 3.29
N ALA A 258 3.28 9.77 2.65
CA ALA A 258 3.43 9.75 1.20
C ALA A 258 3.59 8.31 0.67
N GLU A 259 2.63 7.90 -0.15
CA GLU A 259 2.52 6.55 -0.71
C GLU A 259 2.22 6.65 -2.22
N PRO A 260 3.19 7.06 -3.06
CA PRO A 260 3.04 7.08 -4.51
C PRO A 260 2.75 5.67 -5.04
N ASN A 261 2.15 5.56 -6.23
CA ASN A 261 1.96 4.23 -6.81
C ASN A 261 3.28 3.59 -7.21
N ILE A 262 4.10 4.29 -7.99
CA ILE A 262 5.34 3.79 -8.56
C ILE A 262 6.36 4.94 -8.62
N ILE A 263 7.63 4.63 -8.35
CA ILE A 263 8.77 5.48 -8.70
C ILE A 263 9.68 4.69 -9.63
N PHE A 264 10.01 5.25 -10.79
CA PHE A 264 10.97 4.64 -11.73
C PHE A 264 12.31 5.35 -11.65
N ASP A 265 13.40 4.58 -11.61
CA ASP A 265 14.80 5.04 -11.62
C ASP A 265 15.19 6.07 -10.53
N GLY A 266 14.30 6.34 -9.56
CA GLY A 266 14.43 7.47 -8.65
C GLY A 266 14.28 8.84 -9.33
N GLU A 267 13.71 8.87 -10.54
CA GLU A 267 13.63 10.05 -11.41
C GLU A 267 12.21 10.38 -11.89
N VAL A 268 11.27 9.43 -11.78
CA VAL A 268 9.89 9.60 -12.24
C VAL A 268 8.90 9.14 -11.19
N VAL A 269 8.01 10.04 -10.75
CA VAL A 269 6.82 9.65 -9.99
C VAL A 269 5.72 9.28 -10.97
N PHE A 270 5.29 8.03 -10.94
CA PHE A 270 4.29 7.48 -11.85
C PHE A 270 3.01 7.11 -11.09
N GLN A 271 1.92 7.80 -11.42
CA GLN A 271 0.61 7.66 -10.80
C GLN A 271 -0.38 6.99 -11.75
N ILE A 272 -1.13 6.01 -11.25
CA ILE A 272 -2.18 5.35 -12.01
C ILE A 272 -3.51 6.02 -11.68
N LYS A 273 -4.26 6.45 -12.72
CA LYS A 273 -5.62 7.02 -12.58
C LYS A 273 -6.54 6.42 -13.65
N VAL A 274 -7.36 5.45 -13.25
CA VAL A 274 -8.34 4.81 -14.14
C VAL A 274 -9.54 5.74 -14.31
N SER A 275 -9.80 6.21 -15.54
CA SER A 275 -10.95 7.08 -15.81
C SER A 275 -11.39 7.04 -17.26
N LYS A 276 -12.69 7.23 -17.51
CA LYS A 276 -13.22 7.47 -18.87
C LYS A 276 -13.09 8.90 -19.34
N LEU A 277 -12.60 9.79 -18.48
CA LEU A 277 -12.53 11.22 -18.73
C LEU A 277 -11.09 11.59 -19.07
N LYS A 278 -10.88 12.22 -20.24
CA LYS A 278 -9.54 12.64 -20.67
C LYS A 278 -8.92 13.67 -19.70
N SER A 279 -9.74 14.53 -19.12
CA SER A 279 -9.32 15.49 -18.10
C SER A 279 -9.14 14.90 -16.71
N LEU A 280 -9.57 13.64 -16.51
CA LEU A 280 -9.76 13.00 -15.21
C LEU A 280 -10.79 13.72 -14.31
N GLU A 281 -11.61 14.60 -14.87
CA GLU A 281 -12.65 15.40 -14.17
C GLU A 281 -13.92 15.51 -15.03
N SER A 282 -15.10 15.39 -14.43
CA SER A 282 -16.37 15.37 -15.19
C SER A 282 -16.72 16.70 -15.86
N ASN A 283 -16.16 17.80 -15.35
CA ASN A 283 -16.50 19.17 -15.75
C ASN A 283 -15.40 19.86 -16.57
N ARG A 284 -14.42 19.11 -17.08
CA ARG A 284 -13.32 19.65 -17.90
C ARG A 284 -13.03 18.78 -19.10
N GLU A 285 -12.58 19.42 -20.18
CA GLU A 285 -12.13 18.71 -21.40
C GLU A 285 -10.64 18.37 -21.34
N VAL A 286 -9.85 19.20 -20.65
CA VAL A 286 -8.39 19.08 -20.53
C VAL A 286 -7.99 18.81 -19.09
N ILE A 287 -6.96 18.01 -18.90
CA ILE A 287 -6.43 17.68 -17.58
C ILE A 287 -5.95 18.95 -16.86
N SER A 288 -6.35 19.07 -15.60
CA SER A 288 -5.91 20.17 -14.75
C SER A 288 -4.49 19.93 -14.26
N ARG A 289 -3.63 20.95 -14.34
CA ARG A 289 -2.29 20.96 -13.71
C ARG A 289 -2.34 20.62 -12.21
N ARG A 290 -3.46 20.92 -11.55
CA ARG A 290 -3.68 20.56 -10.14
C ARG A 290 -3.59 19.06 -9.88
N LYS A 291 -3.84 18.21 -10.89
CA LYS A 291 -3.69 16.74 -10.75
C LYS A 291 -2.25 16.31 -10.44
N PHE A 292 -1.26 17.14 -10.76
CA PHE A 292 0.15 16.86 -10.51
C PHE A 292 0.63 17.33 -9.13
N VAL A 293 -0.16 18.12 -8.40
CA VAL A 293 0.19 18.64 -7.05
C VAL A 293 0.51 17.49 -6.09
N GLN A 294 -0.27 16.41 -6.13
CA GLN A 294 -0.03 15.22 -5.31
C GLN A 294 1.32 14.55 -5.65
N LEU A 295 1.69 14.49 -6.93
CA LEU A 295 2.94 13.88 -7.36
C LEU A 295 4.16 14.74 -6.96
N ILE A 296 4.02 16.07 -6.94
CA ILE A 296 5.06 16.98 -6.45
C ILE A 296 5.28 16.79 -4.94
N LEU A 297 4.21 16.57 -4.16
CA LEU A 297 4.33 16.20 -2.74
C LEU A 297 5.10 14.90 -2.57
N TYR A 298 4.83 13.88 -3.39
CA TYR A 298 5.59 12.63 -3.37
C TYR A 298 7.07 12.86 -3.68
N SER A 299 7.40 13.70 -4.67
CA SER A 299 8.81 14.02 -4.94
C SER A 299 9.49 14.74 -3.77
N PHE A 300 8.81 15.68 -3.10
CA PHE A 300 9.40 16.33 -1.92
C PHE A 300 9.65 15.33 -0.78
N ALA A 301 8.71 14.40 -0.55
CA ALA A 301 8.89 13.37 0.47
C ALA A 301 10.06 12.43 0.11
N TYR A 302 10.19 12.05 -1.16
CA TYR A 302 11.33 11.29 -1.68
C TYR A 302 12.65 12.05 -1.52
N TYR A 303 12.66 13.37 -1.78
CA TYR A 303 13.82 14.23 -1.56
C TYR A 303 14.23 14.29 -0.09
N LYS A 304 13.29 14.40 0.85
CA LYS A 304 13.59 14.39 2.29
C LYS A 304 14.18 13.05 2.74
N LEU A 305 13.79 11.95 2.10
CA LEU A 305 14.30 10.61 2.40
C LEU A 305 15.68 10.34 1.77
N THR A 306 15.91 10.78 0.53
CA THR A 306 17.05 10.33 -0.29
C THR A 306 18.01 11.44 -0.73
N GLY A 307 17.63 12.70 -0.59
CA GLY A 307 18.33 13.86 -1.15
C GLY A 307 18.14 14.06 -2.66
N LYS A 308 17.41 13.16 -3.36
CA LYS A 308 17.19 13.24 -4.81
C LYS A 308 15.91 13.98 -5.15
N LYS A 309 15.96 14.89 -6.13
CA LYS A 309 14.78 15.60 -6.65
C LYS A 309 14.19 14.85 -7.84
N ILE A 310 12.93 14.44 -7.77
CA ILE A 310 12.17 13.94 -8.92
C ILE A 310 11.45 15.11 -9.59
N LEU A 311 11.75 15.35 -10.86
CA LEU A 311 11.21 16.48 -11.60
C LEU A 311 10.27 16.09 -12.74
N LYS A 312 10.17 14.78 -13.03
CA LYS A 312 9.26 14.22 -14.02
C LYS A 312 8.10 13.50 -13.34
N PHE A 313 6.89 13.89 -13.71
CA PHE A 313 5.65 13.41 -13.13
C PHE A 313 4.78 12.84 -14.23
N VAL A 314 4.33 11.61 -14.06
CA VAL A 314 3.52 10.90 -15.06
C VAL A 314 2.21 10.45 -14.42
N ILE A 315 1.10 10.78 -15.07
CA ILE A 315 -0.21 10.17 -14.77
C ILE A 315 -0.57 9.27 -15.94
N TYR A 316 -0.69 7.97 -15.68
CA TYR A 316 -1.16 7.00 -16.67
C TYR A 316 -2.63 6.66 -16.42
N ASN A 317 -3.43 6.84 -17.47
CA ASN A 317 -4.83 6.40 -17.51
C ASN A 317 -4.96 5.16 -18.40
N PRO A 318 -4.98 3.94 -17.81
CA PRO A 318 -5.02 2.69 -18.57
C PRO A 318 -6.31 2.48 -19.35
N LEU A 319 -7.41 3.13 -18.96
CA LEU A 319 -8.69 2.91 -19.62
C LEU A 319 -8.79 3.66 -20.94
N LEU A 320 -8.18 4.84 -21.05
CA LEU A 320 -8.08 5.58 -22.30
C LEU A 320 -6.74 5.39 -23.02
N ASN A 321 -5.78 4.73 -22.36
CA ASN A 321 -4.39 4.65 -22.77
C ASN A 321 -3.79 6.02 -23.10
N TYR A 322 -3.91 6.94 -22.14
CA TYR A 322 -3.20 8.21 -22.17
C TYR A 322 -2.16 8.25 -21.06
N GLU A 323 -1.00 8.80 -21.39
CA GLU A 323 -0.07 9.38 -20.43
C GLU A 323 -0.21 10.90 -20.44
N TYR A 324 -0.16 11.47 -19.24
CA TYR A 324 -0.03 12.90 -19.02
C TYR A 324 1.30 13.13 -18.32
N ILE A 325 2.19 13.87 -18.97
CA ILE A 325 3.56 14.09 -18.49
C ILE A 325 3.72 15.57 -18.16
N MET A 326 4.25 15.83 -16.97
CA MET A 326 4.67 17.15 -16.53
C MET A 326 6.14 17.05 -16.10
N GLU A 327 6.99 17.87 -16.69
CA GLU A 327 8.40 17.96 -16.34
C GLU A 327 8.71 19.37 -15.86
N LEU A 328 9.41 19.47 -14.74
CA LEU A 328 9.83 20.73 -14.14
C LEU A 328 11.34 20.91 -14.29
N HIS A 329 11.80 22.15 -14.45
CA HIS A 329 13.24 22.42 -14.47
C HIS A 329 13.87 22.35 -13.08
N ASP A 330 13.17 22.86 -12.07
CA ASP A 330 13.58 22.79 -10.66
C ASP A 330 12.37 23.07 -9.75
N ILE A 331 12.53 22.73 -8.47
CA ILE A 331 11.61 23.10 -7.40
C ILE A 331 12.42 23.63 -6.21
N ASP A 332 12.07 24.83 -5.76
CA ASP A 332 12.62 25.45 -4.54
C ASP A 332 12.05 24.76 -3.29
N TYR A 333 12.68 23.65 -2.90
CA TYR A 333 12.26 22.84 -1.76
C TYR A 333 12.49 23.51 -0.42
N GLU A 334 13.44 24.43 -0.29
CA GLU A 334 13.63 25.21 0.94
C GLU A 334 12.41 26.10 1.18
N ARG A 335 11.97 26.85 0.16
CA ARG A 335 10.77 27.67 0.27
C ARG A 335 9.51 26.83 0.41
N PHE A 336 9.47 25.66 -0.23
CA PHE A 336 8.36 24.73 -0.08
C PHE A 336 8.23 24.21 1.35
N GLU A 337 9.34 23.82 1.96
CA GLU A 337 9.42 23.32 3.33
C GLU A 337 8.94 24.38 4.33
N VAL A 338 9.33 25.65 4.16
CA VAL A 338 8.83 26.77 4.97
C VAL A 338 7.31 26.93 4.85
N ALA A 339 6.72 26.66 3.67
CA ALA A 339 5.27 26.70 3.49
C ALA A 339 4.59 25.50 4.19
N LEU A 340 5.16 24.30 4.06
CA LEU A 340 4.68 23.08 4.72
C LEU A 340 4.71 23.20 6.23
N GLU A 341 5.83 23.62 6.82
CA GLU A 341 5.98 23.76 8.26
C GLU A 341 4.88 24.65 8.85
N LYS A 342 4.61 25.79 8.20
CA LYS A 342 3.58 26.74 8.64
C LYS A 342 2.17 26.14 8.58
N ASP A 343 1.82 25.48 7.47
CA ASP A 343 0.46 24.97 7.28
C ASP A 343 0.22 23.68 8.06
N VAL A 344 1.20 22.78 8.15
CA VAL A 344 1.10 21.55 8.96
C VAL A 344 1.02 21.90 10.45
N THR A 345 1.80 22.88 10.93
CA THR A 345 1.66 23.38 12.32
C THR A 345 0.25 23.94 12.57
N ALA A 346 -0.30 24.72 11.64
CA ALA A 346 -1.67 25.22 11.78
C ALA A 346 -2.73 24.10 11.74
N PHE A 347 -2.52 23.09 10.91
CA PHE A 347 -3.36 21.89 10.83
C PHE A 347 -3.39 21.14 12.17
N GLN A 348 -2.22 20.96 12.80
CA GLN A 348 -2.10 20.31 14.11
C GLN A 348 -2.93 20.96 15.20
N ILE A 349 -3.03 22.29 15.19
CA ILE A 349 -3.77 23.05 16.20
C ILE A 349 -5.27 22.94 15.93
N LYS A 350 -5.69 23.05 14.67
CA LYS A 350 -7.11 23.12 14.31
C LYS A 350 -7.79 21.76 14.27
N PHE A 351 -7.11 20.72 13.81
CA PHE A 351 -7.77 19.44 13.54
C PHE A 351 -8.28 18.72 14.79
N PRO A 352 -7.55 18.68 15.93
CA PRO A 352 -8.09 18.18 17.20
C PRO A 352 -9.30 18.97 17.67
N ILE A 353 -9.37 20.29 17.42
CA ILE A 353 -10.50 21.13 17.85
C ILE A 353 -11.75 20.87 17.00
N LEU A 354 -11.55 20.51 15.72
CA LEU A 354 -12.65 20.25 14.78
C LEU A 354 -13.23 18.83 14.89
N TYR A 355 -12.46 17.87 15.42
CA TYR A 355 -12.82 16.45 15.41
C TYR A 355 -12.56 15.72 16.75
N GLY A 356 -12.11 16.43 17.79
CA GLY A 356 -11.72 15.87 19.10
C GLY A 356 -12.47 16.46 20.28
N ASN A 357 -13.70 16.97 20.07
CA ASN A 357 -14.66 17.19 21.15
C ASN A 357 -15.65 16.02 21.14
N ASP A 358 -15.16 14.84 21.51
CA ASP A 358 -15.98 13.72 21.97
C ASP A 358 -15.37 13.19 23.28
N ASP A 359 -14.89 14.11 24.12
CA ASP A 359 -14.76 13.88 25.55
C ASP A 359 -16.18 13.95 26.13
N SER A 360 -16.94 12.88 25.92
CA SER A 360 -18.15 12.63 26.71
C SER A 360 -17.70 12.36 28.14
N ASP A 361 -18.08 13.29 29.01
CA ASP A 361 -17.99 13.22 30.46
C ASP A 361 -18.36 11.83 31.00
N GLU A 362 -17.37 11.09 31.51
CA GLU A 362 -17.58 10.23 32.67
C GLU A 362 -16.83 10.84 33.84
N THR A 363 -17.46 11.85 34.43
CA THR A 363 -17.22 12.21 35.83
C THR A 363 -17.61 11.02 36.70
N GLY A 364 -16.64 10.14 36.96
CA GLY A 364 -16.66 9.27 38.12
C GLY A 364 -16.48 10.11 39.38
N SER A 365 -17.60 10.61 39.93
CA SER A 365 -17.67 10.94 41.35
C SER A 365 -18.54 9.88 42.01
N ASP A 366 -17.86 8.90 42.61
CA ASP A 366 -18.40 8.11 43.71
C ASP A 366 -18.94 9.07 44.78
N ASP A 367 -20.22 8.96 45.11
CA ASP A 367 -20.65 9.09 46.50
C ASP A 367 -21.87 8.20 46.74
N LYS A 368 -21.63 7.16 47.54
CA LYS A 368 -22.65 6.36 48.20
C LYS A 368 -23.28 7.23 49.28
N GLU A 369 -24.60 7.35 49.31
CA GLU A 369 -25.30 7.34 50.60
C GLU A 369 -26.70 6.75 50.52
N LYS A 370 -27.06 6.14 51.65
CA LYS A 370 -28.03 5.07 51.81
C LYS A 370 -29.47 5.55 51.71
N VAL A 371 -30.30 4.70 51.13
CA VAL A 371 -31.73 4.60 51.44
C VAL A 371 -31.86 4.14 52.89
N ASP A 372 -32.64 4.86 53.69
CA ASP A 372 -33.52 4.29 54.70
C ASP A 372 -34.67 5.28 55.01
N GLU A 373 -35.88 4.72 54.96
CA GLU A 373 -37.23 5.22 55.32
C GLU A 373 -37.98 6.20 54.39
#